data_AF-A0A8H3FFR0-F1
#
_entry.id   AF-A0A8H3FFR0-F1
#
_cell.length_a   1.000
_cell.length_b   1.000
_cell.length_c   1.000
_cell.angle_alpha   90.00
_cell.angle_beta   90.00
_cell.angle_gamma   90.00
#
_symmetry.space_group_name_H-M   'P 1'
#
loop_
_entity.id
_entity.type
_entity.pdbx_description
1 polymer ?
#
loop_
_entity_poly.entity_id
_entity_poly.type
_entity_poly.pdbx_seq_one_letter_code
_entity_poly.pdbx_strand_id
1 'polypeptide(L)'
;MVIGVLTLAYTPSDSRLRLVAGLTIIVMNWVAAHSTIAHWFPGHIGPEYILGWILGCNSWLNLARLQYVPTEESQQRPHARLRWAIYQIFDARWGVSEAQTPLFDKNRPSWVPSREFFLIWKLWTISWTGALTYAIKAFEPLQIEDIFAIPPGFLYRLGEVSYREMALRVYYGGTVLIQSYCCLCLMHAVCGLLAVGIFGDDPAGWRPLHGSPLEAWNIRNFYHKFWHQVMRKGFTTHAGLLVNTILGLPRRNIVSRYLIAVVTFLLSGLYHAALTPNIPWQCSTLQINHQMKVLGIIVLEDIVATSWKKLTSHASPNKDKHFLRRDMSDTQTSGLISGSDTSHSRIRQRIEKNETIDKAKALAPADFAGDNTFKQKSYHSKRDLIVWRMPGYIWTACVMIWLNSTLVLATNKCVVDHALSSRTYTYFDENGFAQSI
;
A
#
# COMPACT_ATOMS: atom_id res chain seq x y z
N MET A 1 -9.24 11.69 16.33
CA MET A 1 -10.14 10.51 16.21
C MET A 1 -11.61 10.85 16.49
N VAL A 2 -11.98 11.32 17.69
CA VAL A 2 -13.39 11.58 18.09
C VAL A 2 -14.17 12.44 17.09
N ILE A 3 -13.61 13.57 16.64
CA ILE A 3 -14.25 14.43 15.64
C ILE A 3 -14.59 13.65 14.37
N GLY A 4 -13.64 12.84 13.87
CA GLY A 4 -13.85 11.99 12.70
C GLY A 4 -14.98 10.98 12.91
N VAL A 5 -15.01 10.30 14.07
CA VAL A 5 -16.07 9.32 14.40
C VAL A 5 -17.44 9.99 14.38
N LEU A 6 -17.59 11.09 15.13
CA LEU A 6 -18.87 11.76 15.30
C LEU A 6 -19.36 12.39 13.99
N THR A 7 -18.44 12.98 13.22
CA THR A 7 -18.75 13.53 11.91
C THR A 7 -19.24 12.43 10.97
N LEU A 8 -18.56 11.29 10.93
CA LEU A 8 -18.94 10.18 10.06
C LEU A 8 -20.28 9.54 10.47
N ALA A 9 -20.53 9.41 11.78
CA ALA A 9 -21.75 8.80 12.31
C ALA A 9 -23.00 9.68 12.15
N TYR A 10 -22.86 11.00 12.29
CA TYR A 10 -24.00 11.90 12.49
C TYR A 10 -24.11 13.05 11.49
N THR A 11 -23.09 13.27 10.65
CA THR A 11 -23.13 14.34 9.64
C THR A 11 -23.43 13.77 8.26
N PRO A 12 -24.45 14.30 7.54
CA PRO A 12 -24.74 13.92 6.15
C PRO A 12 -23.54 14.04 5.21
N SER A 13 -23.53 13.24 4.16
CA SER A 13 -22.43 13.10 3.17
C SER A 13 -22.23 14.32 2.26
N ASP A 14 -23.24 15.16 2.16
CA ASP A 14 -23.30 16.41 1.41
C ASP A 14 -22.97 17.65 2.24
N SER A 15 -22.98 17.54 3.57
CA SER A 15 -22.80 18.68 4.47
C SER A 15 -21.38 19.26 4.44
N ARG A 16 -21.30 20.60 4.38
CA ARG A 16 -20.04 21.35 4.48
C ARG A 16 -19.35 21.18 5.84
N LEU A 17 -20.06 20.73 6.87
CA LEU A 17 -19.47 20.42 8.18
C LEU A 17 -18.38 19.34 8.09
N ARG A 18 -18.46 18.43 7.10
CA ARG A 18 -17.40 17.43 6.86
C ARG A 18 -16.07 18.05 6.44
N LEU A 19 -16.11 19.14 5.65
CA LEU A 19 -14.92 19.89 5.28
C LEU A 19 -14.31 20.58 6.49
N VAL A 20 -15.13 21.23 7.31
CA VAL A 20 -14.69 21.87 8.56
C VAL A 20 -14.06 20.83 9.49
N ALA A 21 -14.70 19.68 9.69
CA ALA A 21 -14.15 18.58 10.46
C ALA A 21 -12.81 18.07 9.90
N GLY A 22 -12.70 17.94 8.57
CA GLY A 22 -11.44 17.59 7.90
C GLY A 22 -10.31 18.58 8.18
N LEU A 23 -10.59 19.89 8.07
CA LEU A 23 -9.61 20.94 8.39
C LEU A 23 -9.20 20.92 9.86
N THR A 24 -10.15 20.74 10.78
CA THR A 24 -9.86 20.61 12.21
C THR A 24 -9.00 19.38 12.49
N ILE A 25 -9.30 18.25 11.85
CA ILE A 25 -8.51 17.01 11.97
C ILE A 25 -7.08 17.24 11.47
N ILE A 26 -6.88 17.99 10.38
CA ILE A 26 -5.54 18.35 9.88
C ILE A 26 -4.76 19.09 10.97
N VAL A 27 -5.32 20.18 11.51
CA VAL A 27 -4.64 21.01 12.52
C VAL A 27 -4.32 20.20 13.78
N MET A 28 -5.28 19.43 14.28
CA MET A 28 -5.07 18.63 15.50
C MET A 28 -4.03 17.53 15.31
N ASN A 29 -4.05 16.81 14.18
CA ASN A 29 -3.05 15.78 13.92
C ASN A 29 -1.68 16.38 13.64
N TRP A 30 -1.60 17.56 13.03
CA TRP A 30 -0.34 18.28 12.88
C TRP A 30 0.29 18.57 14.26
N VAL A 31 -0.47 19.19 15.16
CA VAL A 31 0.00 19.47 16.54
C VAL A 31 0.37 18.18 17.28
N ALA A 32 -0.47 17.13 17.18
CA ALA A 32 -0.21 15.86 17.84
C ALA A 32 1.04 15.16 17.31
N ALA A 33 1.28 15.17 16.00
CA ALA A 33 2.45 14.55 15.38
C ALA A 33 3.76 15.22 15.79
N HIS A 34 3.72 16.49 16.20
CA HIS A 34 4.87 17.25 16.68
C HIS A 34 4.98 17.28 18.21
N SER A 35 4.11 16.55 18.92
CA SER A 35 4.18 16.43 20.38
C SER A 35 5.22 15.39 20.81
N THR A 36 5.77 15.57 22.01
CA THR A 36 6.72 14.60 22.61
C THR A 36 6.12 13.19 22.73
N ILE A 37 4.82 13.10 22.99
CA ILE A 37 4.08 11.83 23.12
C ILE A 37 4.10 11.04 21.80
N ALA A 38 4.04 11.70 20.65
CA ALA A 38 4.09 11.00 19.37
C ALA A 38 5.41 10.23 19.21
N HIS A 39 6.51 10.77 19.77
CA HIS A 39 7.83 10.16 19.69
C HIS A 39 8.10 9.07 20.74
N TRP A 40 7.14 8.76 21.62
CA TRP A 40 7.26 7.62 22.55
C TRP A 40 7.29 6.27 21.82
N PHE A 41 6.75 6.23 20.60
CA PHE A 41 6.80 5.03 19.77
C PHE A 41 8.12 5.00 18.95
N PRO A 42 8.88 3.90 18.99
CA PRO A 42 10.12 3.75 18.24
C PRO A 42 9.97 4.07 16.75
N GLY A 43 11.01 4.58 16.09
CA GLY A 43 11.06 4.64 14.61
C GLY A 43 10.04 5.59 13.95
N HIS A 44 9.63 6.67 14.63
CA HIS A 44 8.71 7.69 14.09
C HIS A 44 7.32 7.19 13.69
N ILE A 45 6.91 6.00 14.17
CA ILE A 45 5.61 5.39 13.83
C ILE A 45 4.44 6.20 14.41
N GLY A 46 4.62 6.79 15.59
CA GLY A 46 3.57 7.59 16.23
C GLY A 46 3.14 8.73 15.31
N PRO A 47 4.05 9.63 14.90
CA PRO A 47 3.78 10.62 13.87
C PRO A 47 3.21 10.01 12.59
N GLU A 48 3.73 8.85 12.14
CA GLU A 48 3.25 8.18 10.93
C GLU A 48 1.76 7.85 11.04
N TYR A 49 1.32 7.11 12.06
CA TYR A 49 -0.10 6.81 12.21
C TYR A 49 -0.94 8.08 12.41
N ILE A 50 -0.44 9.06 13.16
CA ILE A 50 -1.13 10.34 13.41
C ILE A 50 -1.36 11.11 12.09
N LEU A 51 -0.33 11.32 11.27
CA LEU A 51 -0.53 11.98 9.97
C LEU A 51 -1.31 11.11 8.98
N GLY A 52 -1.19 9.78 9.09
CA GLY A 52 -1.98 8.84 8.31
C GLY A 52 -3.49 9.03 8.50
N TRP A 53 -3.92 9.47 9.69
CA TRP A 53 -5.31 9.84 9.95
C TRP A 53 -5.79 10.99 9.08
N ILE A 54 -4.93 11.94 8.71
CA ILE A 54 -5.31 13.06 7.85
C ILE A 54 -5.75 12.52 6.48
N LEU A 55 -4.91 11.65 5.90
CA LEU A 55 -5.17 11.01 4.61
C LEU A 55 -6.41 10.11 4.67
N GLY A 56 -6.54 9.31 5.73
CA GLY A 56 -7.72 8.48 5.97
C GLY A 56 -8.97 9.35 6.03
N CYS A 57 -9.08 10.21 7.05
CA CYS A 57 -10.24 11.07 7.32
C CYS A 57 -10.71 11.82 6.09
N ASN A 58 -9.80 12.47 5.37
CA ASN A 58 -10.18 13.21 4.17
C ASN A 58 -10.74 12.31 3.07
N SER A 59 -10.18 11.10 2.92
CA SER A 59 -10.64 10.14 1.93
C SER A 59 -12.06 9.66 2.21
N TRP A 60 -12.42 9.28 3.45
CA TRP A 60 -13.78 8.80 3.75
C TRP A 60 -14.80 9.92 4.01
N LEU A 61 -14.42 11.03 4.64
CA LEU A 61 -15.34 12.14 4.89
C LEU A 61 -15.70 12.92 3.62
N ASN A 62 -14.68 13.34 2.87
CA ASN A 62 -14.83 14.35 1.82
C ASN A 62 -14.77 13.79 0.40
N LEU A 63 -13.91 12.80 0.15
CA LEU A 63 -13.74 12.25 -1.21
C LEU A 63 -14.77 11.16 -1.52
N ALA A 64 -14.80 10.08 -0.73
CA ALA A 64 -15.75 8.99 -0.91
C ALA A 64 -17.11 9.25 -0.26
N ARG A 65 -17.20 10.27 0.60
CA ARG A 65 -18.46 10.71 1.23
C ARG A 65 -19.22 9.54 1.87
N LEU A 66 -18.51 8.68 2.60
CA LEU A 66 -19.09 7.49 3.22
C LEU A 66 -20.27 7.86 4.12
N GLN A 67 -21.31 7.04 4.06
CA GLN A 67 -22.53 7.24 4.83
C GLN A 67 -23.02 5.90 5.37
N TYR A 68 -23.51 5.92 6.60
CA TYR A 68 -24.11 4.74 7.21
C TYR A 68 -25.40 4.39 6.48
N VAL A 69 -25.44 3.17 5.93
CA VAL A 69 -26.65 2.56 5.38
C VAL A 69 -27.11 1.49 6.36
N PRO A 70 -28.26 1.66 7.04
CA PRO A 70 -28.75 0.68 8.00
C PRO A 70 -29.19 -0.61 7.30
N THR A 71 -28.69 -1.74 7.77
CA THR A 71 -29.23 -3.08 7.48
C THR A 71 -30.18 -3.54 8.59
N GLU A 72 -31.09 -4.47 8.30
CA GLU A 72 -32.03 -5.04 9.28
C GLU A 72 -31.32 -5.53 10.55
N GLU A 73 -30.21 -6.25 10.38
CA GLU A 73 -29.38 -6.74 11.49
C GLU A 73 -28.74 -5.60 12.29
N SER A 74 -28.28 -4.54 11.61
CA SER A 74 -27.65 -3.41 12.29
C SER A 74 -28.64 -2.57 13.08
N GLN A 75 -29.91 -2.47 12.64
CA GLN A 75 -30.94 -1.70 13.33
C GLN A 75 -31.29 -2.27 14.71
N GLN A 76 -31.11 -3.59 14.90
CA GLN A 76 -31.35 -4.26 16.18
C GLN A 76 -30.24 -4.00 17.21
N ARG A 77 -29.07 -3.49 16.77
CA ARG A 77 -27.91 -3.29 17.66
C ARG A 77 -27.92 -1.87 18.25
N PRO A 78 -27.71 -1.70 19.57
CA PRO A 78 -27.60 -0.38 20.16
C PRO A 78 -26.37 0.34 19.59
N HIS A 79 -26.52 1.64 19.34
CA HIS A 79 -25.48 2.52 18.81
C HIS A 79 -24.86 2.05 17.47
N ALA A 80 -25.61 1.34 16.63
CA ALA A 80 -25.11 0.78 15.36
C ALA A 80 -24.40 1.79 14.46
N ARG A 81 -24.91 3.03 14.37
CA ARG A 81 -24.27 4.14 13.65
C ARG A 81 -22.88 4.47 14.18
N LEU A 82 -22.75 4.59 15.50
CA LEU A 82 -21.50 4.91 16.15
C LEU A 82 -20.49 3.78 16.00
N ARG A 83 -20.94 2.52 16.18
CA ARG A 83 -20.10 1.33 15.96
C ARG A 83 -19.60 1.27 14.53
N TRP A 84 -20.48 1.47 13.55
CA TRP A 84 -20.10 1.54 12.14
C TRP A 84 -19.02 2.60 11.88
N ALA A 85 -19.20 3.82 12.41
CA ALA A 85 -18.21 4.89 12.24
C ALA A 85 -16.86 4.56 12.90
N ILE A 86 -16.87 3.94 14.08
CA ILE A 86 -15.66 3.44 14.74
C ILE A 86 -14.97 2.38 13.87
N TYR A 87 -15.73 1.45 13.26
CA TYR A 87 -15.17 0.45 12.36
C TYR A 87 -14.49 1.06 11.13
N GLN A 88 -15.10 2.06 10.48
CA GLN A 88 -14.50 2.73 9.31
C GLN A 88 -13.16 3.43 9.64
N ILE A 89 -13.02 3.85 10.89
CA ILE A 89 -11.84 4.56 11.39
C ILE A 89 -10.65 3.61 11.54
N PHE A 90 -10.90 2.40 12.02
CA PHE A 90 -9.86 1.38 12.14
C PHE A 90 -9.66 0.56 10.86
N ASP A 91 -10.66 0.47 9.98
CA ASP A 91 -10.54 -0.14 8.67
C ASP A 91 -10.00 0.86 7.63
N ALA A 92 -8.69 1.02 7.58
CA ALA A 92 -8.03 1.83 6.56
C ALA A 92 -8.21 1.30 5.11
N ARG A 93 -8.84 0.13 4.93
CA ARG A 93 -9.01 -0.55 3.64
C ARG A 93 -10.46 -0.49 3.14
N TRP A 94 -11.30 0.40 3.68
CA TRP A 94 -12.67 0.58 3.22
C TRP A 94 -12.75 0.67 1.67
N GLY A 95 -13.64 -0.12 1.07
CA GLY A 95 -13.84 -0.19 -0.38
C GLY A 95 -12.68 -0.80 -1.17
N VAL A 96 -11.68 -1.39 -0.52
CA VAL A 96 -10.70 -2.28 -1.16
C VAL A 96 -11.32 -3.67 -1.21
N SER A 97 -11.37 -4.27 -2.41
CA SER A 97 -11.96 -5.59 -2.54
C SER A 97 -11.17 -6.62 -1.72
N GLU A 98 -11.86 -7.62 -1.18
CA GLU A 98 -11.22 -8.70 -0.44
C GLU A 98 -10.07 -9.35 -1.23
N ALA A 99 -10.20 -9.42 -2.56
CA ALA A 99 -9.18 -9.94 -3.46
C ALA A 99 -7.87 -9.14 -3.48
N GLN A 100 -7.90 -7.87 -3.08
CA GLN A 100 -6.72 -6.98 -3.00
C GLN A 100 -6.11 -6.92 -1.60
N THR A 101 -6.75 -7.57 -0.62
CA THR A 101 -6.24 -7.66 0.75
C THR A 101 -5.48 -8.98 0.96
N PRO A 102 -4.40 -8.98 1.76
CA PRO A 102 -3.74 -10.23 2.14
C PRO A 102 -4.72 -11.21 2.79
N LEU A 103 -4.66 -12.47 2.37
CA LEU A 103 -5.43 -13.57 2.97
C LEU A 103 -4.78 -14.02 4.28
N PHE A 104 -5.59 -14.49 5.24
CA PHE A 104 -5.07 -15.17 6.44
C PHE A 104 -4.33 -16.46 6.08
N ASP A 105 -4.88 -17.22 5.14
CA ASP A 105 -4.29 -18.44 4.61
C ASP A 105 -4.43 -18.47 3.08
N LYS A 106 -3.31 -18.67 2.38
CA LYS A 106 -3.30 -18.78 0.91
C LYS A 106 -3.98 -20.04 0.40
N ASN A 107 -3.89 -21.14 1.16
CA ASN A 107 -4.45 -22.43 0.78
C ASN A 107 -5.95 -22.49 1.07
N ARG A 108 -6.45 -21.60 1.95
CA ARG A 108 -7.87 -21.51 2.34
C ARG A 108 -8.36 -20.05 2.28
N PRO A 109 -8.69 -19.53 1.08
CA PRO A 109 -9.01 -18.11 0.91
C PRO A 109 -10.22 -17.61 1.69
N SER A 110 -11.18 -18.48 1.99
CA SER A 110 -12.39 -18.16 2.78
C SER A 110 -12.21 -18.38 4.29
N TRP A 111 -11.04 -18.85 4.74
CA TRP A 111 -10.83 -19.14 6.15
C TRP A 111 -10.57 -17.85 6.95
N VAL A 112 -11.31 -17.70 8.04
CA VAL A 112 -11.17 -16.62 9.02
C VAL A 112 -10.85 -17.25 10.38
N PRO A 113 -9.89 -16.71 11.15
CA PRO A 113 -9.57 -17.23 12.48
C PRO A 113 -10.73 -17.05 13.46
N SER A 114 -10.84 -17.94 14.45
CA SER A 114 -11.72 -17.71 15.60
C SER A 114 -11.24 -16.47 16.38
N ARG A 115 -12.14 -15.89 17.17
CA ARG A 115 -11.83 -14.69 17.96
C ARG A 115 -10.67 -14.93 18.92
N GLU A 116 -10.67 -16.05 19.63
CA GLU A 116 -9.64 -16.41 20.62
C GLU A 116 -8.28 -16.63 19.94
N PHE A 117 -8.28 -17.39 18.84
CA PHE A 117 -7.07 -17.63 18.06
C PHE A 117 -6.51 -16.32 17.49
N PHE A 118 -7.37 -15.45 16.97
CA PHE A 118 -6.98 -14.14 16.47
C PHE A 118 -6.33 -13.29 17.57
N LEU A 119 -6.91 -13.23 18.76
CA LEU A 119 -6.36 -12.45 19.88
C LEU A 119 -5.00 -13.00 20.33
N ILE A 120 -4.84 -14.32 20.46
CA ILE A 120 -3.56 -14.96 20.76
C ILE A 120 -2.52 -14.64 19.67
N TRP A 121 -2.91 -14.71 18.40
CA TRP A 121 -2.03 -14.40 17.29
C TRP A 121 -1.59 -12.93 17.28
N LYS A 122 -2.47 -11.99 17.66
CA LYS A 122 -2.10 -10.57 17.82
C LYS A 122 -1.16 -10.36 19.00
N LEU A 123 -1.41 -10.99 20.15
CA LEU A 123 -0.50 -10.94 21.30
C LEU A 123 0.89 -11.49 20.94
N TRP A 124 0.96 -12.64 20.27
CA TRP A 124 2.20 -13.17 19.73
C TRP A 124 2.89 -12.17 18.80
N THR A 125 2.12 -11.55 17.89
CA THR A 125 2.64 -10.55 16.96
C THR A 125 3.27 -9.36 17.68
N ILE A 126 2.60 -8.84 18.72
CA ILE A 126 3.11 -7.77 19.57
C ILE A 126 4.42 -8.20 20.24
N SER A 127 4.45 -9.39 20.85
CA SER A 127 5.61 -9.89 21.57
C SER A 127 6.85 -10.03 20.69
N TRP A 128 6.75 -10.73 19.55
CA TRP A 128 7.93 -10.98 18.72
C TRP A 128 8.38 -9.71 17.98
N THR A 129 7.47 -8.85 17.52
CA THR A 129 7.84 -7.58 16.86
C THR A 129 8.47 -6.59 17.83
N GLY A 130 7.96 -6.52 19.07
CA GLY A 130 8.54 -5.74 20.15
C GLY A 130 9.95 -6.24 20.51
N ALA A 131 10.11 -7.55 20.70
CA ALA A 131 11.40 -8.16 21.01
C ALA A 131 12.44 -7.92 19.91
N LEU A 132 12.06 -8.07 18.64
CA LEU A 132 12.98 -7.82 17.52
C LEU A 132 13.36 -6.33 17.41
N THR A 133 12.40 -5.43 17.60
CA THR A 133 12.67 -3.98 17.62
C THR A 133 13.62 -3.61 18.76
N TYR A 134 13.43 -4.19 19.94
CA TYR A 134 14.34 -4.01 21.07
C TYR A 134 15.74 -4.57 20.78
N ALA A 135 15.83 -5.77 20.21
CA ALA A 135 17.11 -6.39 19.85
C ALA A 135 17.89 -5.57 18.81
N ILE A 136 17.22 -5.02 17.79
CA ILE A 136 17.85 -4.14 16.79
C ILE A 136 18.38 -2.87 17.45
N LYS A 137 17.63 -2.28 18.38
CA LYS A 137 18.09 -1.10 19.14
C LYS A 137 19.26 -1.40 20.06
N ALA A 138 19.22 -2.54 20.76
CA ALA A 138 20.29 -2.96 21.66
C ALA A 138 21.58 -3.30 20.90
N PHE A 139 21.46 -3.67 19.63
CA PHE A 139 22.59 -3.93 18.75
C PHE A 139 22.94 -2.67 17.96
N GLU A 140 23.73 -1.78 18.58
CA GLU A 140 24.26 -0.56 17.97
C GLU A 140 25.75 -0.72 17.65
N PRO A 141 26.12 -1.38 16.53
CA PRO A 141 27.52 -1.68 16.22
C PRO A 141 28.31 -0.46 15.69
N LEU A 142 27.74 0.75 15.76
CA LEU A 142 28.15 1.87 14.91
C LEU A 142 28.78 3.02 15.68
N GLN A 143 29.82 3.59 15.07
CA GLN A 143 30.39 4.87 15.46
C GLN A 143 29.91 5.95 14.50
N ILE A 144 29.70 7.17 15.01
CA ILE A 144 29.25 8.33 14.23
C ILE A 144 30.13 8.61 13.01
N GLU A 145 31.42 8.28 13.10
CA GLU A 145 32.43 8.38 12.05
C GLU A 145 32.03 7.61 10.76
N ASP A 146 31.27 6.52 10.90
CA ASP A 146 30.87 5.64 9.80
C ASP A 146 29.84 6.26 8.88
N ILE A 147 29.04 7.16 9.42
CA ILE A 147 28.01 7.91 8.69
C ILE A 147 28.68 8.87 7.69
N PHE A 148 29.84 9.43 8.05
CA PHE A 148 30.56 10.40 7.22
C PHE A 148 31.53 9.77 6.24
N ALA A 149 32.02 8.56 6.55
CA ALA A 149 33.01 7.87 5.74
C ALA A 149 32.46 7.36 4.39
N ILE A 150 31.13 7.27 4.22
CA ILE A 150 30.52 6.68 3.03
C ILE A 150 30.22 7.76 1.96
N PRO A 151 30.91 7.73 0.79
CA PRO A 151 30.66 8.71 -0.26
C PRO A 151 29.32 8.46 -0.98
N PRO A 152 28.67 9.52 -1.52
CA PRO A 152 27.47 9.38 -2.34
C PRO A 152 27.76 8.62 -3.64
N GLY A 153 26.70 8.25 -4.36
CA GLY A 153 26.82 7.70 -5.72
C GLY A 153 27.21 6.22 -5.80
N PHE A 154 26.64 5.38 -4.93
CA PHE A 154 26.91 3.93 -4.87
C PHE A 154 26.98 3.22 -6.24
N LEU A 155 25.99 3.43 -7.11
CA LEU A 155 25.93 2.74 -8.41
C LEU A 155 27.03 3.15 -9.39
N TYR A 156 27.57 4.37 -9.27
CA TYR A 156 28.63 4.86 -10.15
C TYR A 156 30.03 4.46 -9.66
N ARG A 157 30.14 4.05 -8.39
CA ARG A 157 31.40 3.72 -7.71
C ARG A 157 31.49 2.25 -7.30
N LEU A 158 30.73 1.35 -7.94
CA LEU A 158 30.68 -0.07 -7.53
C LEU A 158 32.06 -0.74 -7.44
N GLY A 159 33.04 -0.30 -8.25
CA GLY A 159 34.43 -0.78 -8.20
C GLY A 159 35.27 -0.24 -7.05
N GLU A 160 34.81 0.79 -6.35
CA GLU A 160 35.51 1.45 -5.23
C GLU A 160 34.86 1.17 -3.87
N VAL A 161 33.75 0.43 -3.84
CA VAL A 161 33.00 0.13 -2.61
C VAL A 161 33.80 -0.86 -1.76
N SER A 162 34.23 -0.42 -0.59
CA SER A 162 34.90 -1.29 0.38
C SER A 162 33.93 -2.32 0.99
N TYR A 163 34.46 -3.43 1.51
CA TYR A 163 33.66 -4.41 2.27
C TYR A 163 32.93 -3.76 3.45
N ARG A 164 33.60 -2.82 4.14
CA ARG A 164 33.03 -2.06 5.25
C ARG A 164 31.84 -1.21 4.80
N GLU A 165 31.97 -0.47 3.70
CA GLU A 165 30.86 0.30 3.13
C GLU A 165 29.67 -0.62 2.78
N MET A 166 29.93 -1.78 2.16
CA MET A 166 28.88 -2.75 1.85
C MET A 166 28.17 -3.26 3.10
N ALA A 167 28.92 -3.63 4.14
CA ALA A 167 28.36 -4.11 5.41
C ALA A 167 27.47 -3.04 6.07
N LEU A 168 27.92 -1.79 6.09
CA LEU A 168 27.16 -0.65 6.61
C LEU A 168 25.87 -0.42 5.81
N ARG A 169 25.92 -0.50 4.48
CA ARG A 169 24.72 -0.37 3.62
C ARG A 169 23.72 -1.49 3.86
N VAL A 170 24.18 -2.73 3.97
CA VAL A 170 23.32 -3.88 4.31
C VAL A 170 22.68 -3.69 5.68
N TYR A 171 23.47 -3.25 6.67
CA TYR A 171 22.97 -2.96 8.01
C TYR A 171 21.91 -1.86 7.98
N TYR A 172 22.24 -0.62 7.58
CA TYR A 172 21.29 0.51 7.60
C TYR A 172 20.07 0.28 6.69
N GLY A 173 20.28 -0.27 5.50
CA GLY A 173 19.19 -0.54 4.57
C GLY A 173 18.27 -1.65 5.09
N GLY A 174 18.85 -2.71 5.67
CA GLY A 174 18.11 -3.83 6.24
C GLY A 174 17.38 -3.48 7.52
N THR A 175 18.04 -2.78 8.46
CA THR A 175 17.43 -2.40 9.73
C THR A 175 16.24 -1.47 9.54
N VAL A 176 16.31 -0.48 8.64
CA VAL A 176 15.15 0.37 8.32
C VAL A 176 13.97 -0.46 7.83
N LEU A 177 14.19 -1.38 6.89
CA LEU A 177 13.13 -2.23 6.35
C LEU A 177 12.49 -3.12 7.43
N ILE A 178 13.33 -3.79 8.23
CA ILE A 178 12.88 -4.70 9.29
C ILE A 178 12.17 -3.91 10.39
N GLN A 179 12.73 -2.78 10.81
CA GLN A 179 12.14 -1.91 11.81
C GLN A 179 10.77 -1.43 11.33
N SER A 180 10.66 -0.80 10.15
CA SER A 180 9.37 -0.38 9.59
C SER A 180 8.36 -1.52 9.52
N TYR A 181 8.78 -2.72 9.10
CA TYR A 181 7.90 -3.90 9.07
C TYR A 181 7.37 -4.27 10.47
N CYS A 182 8.27 -4.43 11.46
CA CYS A 182 7.90 -4.80 12.83
C CYS A 182 6.98 -3.77 13.46
N CYS A 183 7.33 -2.51 13.27
CA CYS A 183 6.62 -1.36 13.77
C CYS A 183 5.18 -1.26 13.25
N LEU A 184 5.00 -1.44 11.94
CA LEU A 184 3.67 -1.48 11.31
C LEU A 184 2.85 -2.69 11.78
N CYS A 185 3.49 -3.85 11.91
CA CYS A 185 2.84 -5.07 12.42
C CYS A 185 2.39 -4.90 13.88
N LEU A 186 3.23 -4.30 14.72
CA LEU A 186 2.97 -4.02 16.12
C LEU A 186 1.71 -3.14 16.27
N MET A 187 1.68 -2.00 15.58
CA MET A 187 0.54 -1.07 15.65
C MET A 187 -0.75 -1.70 15.12
N HIS A 188 -0.68 -2.38 13.98
CA HIS A 188 -1.85 -3.10 13.45
C HIS A 188 -2.35 -4.19 14.40
N ALA A 189 -1.44 -4.86 15.11
CA ALA A 189 -1.81 -5.88 16.09
C ALA A 189 -2.44 -5.26 17.34
N VAL A 190 -1.93 -4.13 17.84
CA VAL A 190 -2.54 -3.39 18.96
C VAL A 190 -3.93 -2.92 18.58
N CYS A 191 -4.11 -2.27 17.42
CA CYS A 191 -5.41 -1.82 16.97
C CYS A 191 -6.39 -3.00 16.79
N GLY A 192 -5.93 -4.14 16.25
CA GLY A 192 -6.76 -5.33 16.10
C GLY A 192 -7.15 -5.97 17.42
N LEU A 193 -6.25 -5.96 18.41
CA LEU A 193 -6.52 -6.44 19.76
C LEU A 193 -7.61 -5.59 20.43
N LEU A 194 -7.52 -4.26 20.31
CA LEU A 194 -8.53 -3.34 20.86
C LEU A 194 -9.88 -3.51 20.14
N ALA A 195 -9.88 -3.57 18.81
CA ALA A 195 -11.09 -3.70 18.01
C ALA A 195 -11.83 -5.02 18.25
N VAL A 196 -11.14 -6.16 18.10
CA VAL A 196 -11.76 -7.49 18.25
C VAL A 196 -11.97 -7.85 19.73
N GLY A 197 -11.04 -7.44 20.60
CA GLY A 197 -11.07 -7.76 22.03
C GLY A 197 -12.07 -6.90 22.80
N ILE A 198 -11.98 -5.57 22.68
CA ILE A 198 -12.78 -4.62 23.47
C ILE A 198 -14.06 -4.23 22.73
N PHE A 199 -13.95 -3.86 21.45
CA PHE A 199 -15.09 -3.35 20.68
C PHE A 199 -15.92 -4.45 20.00
N GLY A 200 -15.50 -5.71 20.12
CA GLY A 200 -16.21 -6.88 19.59
C GLY A 200 -16.31 -6.85 18.06
N ASP A 201 -15.29 -6.37 17.38
CA ASP A 201 -15.20 -6.41 15.92
C ASP A 201 -14.98 -7.84 15.40
N ASP A 202 -15.34 -8.07 14.13
CA ASP A 202 -15.13 -9.36 13.46
C ASP A 202 -13.64 -9.51 13.06
N PRO A 203 -12.95 -10.60 13.46
CA PRO A 203 -11.61 -10.93 12.95
C PRO A 203 -11.47 -10.82 11.43
N ALA A 204 -12.54 -11.08 10.66
CA ALA A 204 -12.55 -10.98 9.20
C ALA A 204 -12.17 -9.58 8.69
N GLY A 205 -12.52 -8.51 9.41
CA GLY A 205 -12.14 -7.12 9.07
C GLY A 205 -10.64 -6.84 9.27
N TRP A 206 -9.96 -7.66 10.08
CA TRP A 206 -8.59 -7.44 10.53
C TRP A 206 -7.55 -8.32 9.83
N ARG A 207 -7.72 -8.49 8.52
CA ARG A 207 -6.78 -9.20 7.64
C ARG A 207 -5.32 -8.73 7.81
N PRO A 208 -4.32 -9.60 7.53
CA PRO A 208 -2.90 -9.23 7.63
C PRO A 208 -2.59 -7.93 6.88
N LEU A 209 -1.66 -7.15 7.44
CA LEU A 209 -1.23 -5.88 6.86
C LEU A 209 -0.33 -6.10 5.63
N HIS A 210 0.53 -7.10 5.74
CA HIS A 210 1.49 -7.50 4.73
C HIS A 210 1.00 -8.74 3.99
N GLY A 211 1.28 -8.82 2.70
CA GLY A 211 1.12 -10.05 1.95
C GLY A 211 2.30 -10.99 2.14
N SER A 212 2.45 -11.93 1.21
CA SER A 212 3.52 -12.93 1.29
C SER A 212 4.83 -12.37 0.74
N PRO A 213 5.95 -12.53 1.47
CA PRO A 213 7.27 -12.13 0.97
C PRO A 213 7.66 -12.91 -0.30
N LEU A 214 7.12 -14.12 -0.50
CA LEU A 214 7.32 -14.92 -1.71
C LEU A 214 6.68 -14.31 -2.97
N GLU A 215 5.94 -13.21 -2.86
CA GLU A 215 5.45 -12.48 -4.02
C GLU A 215 6.32 -11.27 -4.38
N ALA A 216 7.25 -10.87 -3.49
CA ALA A 216 8.14 -9.73 -3.67
C ALA A 216 9.40 -10.08 -4.48
N TRP A 217 9.22 -10.64 -5.68
CA TRP A 217 10.31 -10.96 -6.62
C TRP A 217 10.60 -9.83 -7.63
N ASN A 218 9.89 -8.71 -7.52
CA ASN A 218 10.21 -7.44 -8.19
C ASN A 218 9.70 -6.27 -7.34
N ILE A 219 10.16 -5.05 -7.59
CA ILE A 219 9.80 -3.86 -6.80
C ILE A 219 8.31 -3.56 -6.92
N ARG A 220 7.71 -3.72 -8.10
CA ARG A 220 6.27 -3.56 -8.27
C ARG A 220 5.47 -4.43 -7.30
N ASN A 221 5.77 -5.72 -7.22
CA ASN A 221 5.07 -6.67 -6.36
C ASN A 221 5.42 -6.47 -4.89
N PHE A 222 6.63 -6.01 -4.58
CA PHE A 222 6.98 -5.59 -3.23
C PHE A 222 5.93 -4.58 -2.72
N TYR A 223 5.71 -3.46 -3.43
CA TYR A 223 4.73 -2.45 -3.01
C TYR A 223 3.26 -2.85 -3.26
N HIS A 224 3.00 -3.65 -4.30
CA HIS A 224 1.63 -4.01 -4.69
C HIS A 224 1.03 -5.14 -3.85
N LYS A 225 1.86 -6.13 -3.46
CA LYS A 225 1.40 -7.38 -2.85
C LYS A 225 1.94 -7.60 -1.45
N PHE A 226 3.20 -7.27 -1.18
CA PHE A 226 3.85 -7.61 0.08
C PHE A 226 3.78 -6.49 1.11
N TRP A 227 4.26 -5.29 0.77
CA TRP A 227 4.34 -4.13 1.65
C TRP A 227 2.96 -3.65 2.11
N HIS A 228 2.88 -2.95 3.24
CA HIS A 228 1.62 -2.60 3.88
C HIS A 228 0.64 -1.88 2.93
N GLN A 229 -0.65 -2.26 2.98
CA GLN A 229 -1.69 -1.72 2.10
C GLN A 229 -2.55 -0.62 2.76
N VAL A 230 -2.34 -0.36 4.06
CA VAL A 230 -3.16 0.54 4.90
C VAL A 230 -3.30 1.96 4.33
N MET A 231 -2.21 2.56 3.82
CA MET A 231 -2.24 3.95 3.32
C MET A 231 -2.49 4.08 1.82
N ARG A 232 -2.46 2.95 1.10
CA ARG A 232 -2.46 2.94 -0.37
C ARG A 232 -3.73 3.56 -0.93
N LYS A 233 -4.90 3.22 -0.36
CA LYS A 233 -6.18 3.81 -0.78
C LYS A 233 -6.21 5.32 -0.52
N GLY A 234 -5.66 5.76 0.61
CA GLY A 234 -5.49 7.18 0.93
C GLY A 234 -4.75 7.91 -0.18
N PHE A 235 -3.52 7.51 -0.49
CA PHE A 235 -2.72 8.19 -1.52
C PHE A 235 -3.34 8.11 -2.92
N THR A 236 -3.81 6.93 -3.34
CA THR A 236 -4.36 6.72 -4.68
C THR A 236 -5.69 7.43 -4.92
N THR A 237 -6.52 7.62 -3.88
CA THR A 237 -7.78 8.37 -4.00
C THR A 237 -7.50 9.86 -4.23
N HIS A 238 -6.55 10.44 -3.50
CA HIS A 238 -6.13 11.83 -3.69
C HIS A 238 -5.45 12.03 -5.06
N ALA A 239 -4.58 11.10 -5.46
CA ALA A 239 -3.98 11.11 -6.79
C ALA A 239 -5.03 11.00 -7.90
N GLY A 240 -6.03 10.13 -7.71
CA GLY A 240 -7.14 9.95 -8.63
C GLY A 240 -8.02 11.19 -8.78
N LEU A 241 -8.25 11.94 -7.69
CA LEU A 241 -8.96 13.22 -7.74
C LEU A 241 -8.17 14.23 -8.59
N LEU A 242 -6.88 14.40 -8.31
CA LEU A 242 -6.04 15.35 -9.04
C LEU A 242 -5.99 15.01 -10.53
N VAL A 243 -5.72 13.75 -10.87
CA VAL A 243 -5.50 13.35 -12.27
C VAL A 243 -6.81 13.27 -13.06
N ASN A 244 -7.87 12.68 -12.49
CA ASN A 244 -9.08 12.42 -13.29
C ASN A 244 -10.11 13.54 -13.19
N THR A 245 -10.16 14.27 -12.07
CA THR A 245 -11.16 15.32 -11.85
C THR A 245 -10.59 16.70 -12.13
N ILE A 246 -9.40 17.02 -11.61
CA ILE A 246 -8.81 18.35 -11.78
C ILE A 246 -8.14 18.48 -13.15
N LEU A 247 -7.32 17.50 -13.56
CA LEU A 247 -6.69 17.50 -14.89
C LEU A 247 -7.58 16.92 -16.00
N GLY A 248 -8.76 16.38 -15.65
CA GLY A 248 -9.75 15.87 -16.62
C GLY A 248 -9.32 14.64 -17.42
N LEU A 249 -8.30 13.89 -16.99
CA LEU A 249 -7.79 12.76 -17.77
C LEU A 249 -8.69 11.51 -17.65
N PRO A 250 -8.87 10.73 -18.74
CA PRO A 250 -9.73 9.54 -18.71
C PRO A 250 -9.17 8.43 -17.80
N ARG A 251 -10.02 7.83 -16.96
CA ARG A 251 -9.66 6.80 -15.97
C ARG A 251 -9.03 5.51 -16.53
N ARG A 252 -9.10 5.29 -17.84
CA ARG A 252 -8.61 4.06 -18.53
C ARG A 252 -7.41 4.29 -19.44
N ASN A 253 -6.87 5.50 -19.47
CA ASN A 253 -5.67 5.80 -20.26
C ASN A 253 -4.41 5.33 -19.50
N ILE A 254 -3.44 4.77 -20.22
CA ILE A 254 -2.13 4.40 -19.67
C ILE A 254 -1.40 5.60 -19.07
N VAL A 255 -1.55 6.78 -19.68
CA VAL A 255 -0.99 8.04 -19.18
C VAL A 255 -1.60 8.37 -17.82
N SER A 256 -2.93 8.31 -17.68
CA SER A 256 -3.61 8.52 -16.40
C SER A 256 -3.14 7.54 -15.33
N ARG A 257 -2.90 6.27 -15.68
CA ARG A 257 -2.38 5.27 -14.71
C ARG A 257 -1.00 5.64 -14.19
N TYR A 258 -0.07 6.01 -15.06
CA TYR A 258 1.27 6.41 -14.63
C TYR A 258 1.27 7.77 -13.92
N LEU A 259 0.44 8.73 -14.34
CA LEU A 259 0.30 10.00 -13.62
C LEU A 259 -0.28 9.79 -12.22
N ILE A 260 -1.27 8.92 -12.06
CA ILE A 260 -1.78 8.54 -10.73
C ILE A 260 -0.64 7.93 -9.90
N ALA A 261 0.19 7.06 -10.49
CA ALA A 261 1.35 6.51 -9.78
C ALA A 261 2.36 7.60 -9.39
N VAL A 262 2.72 8.50 -10.29
CA VAL A 262 3.61 9.66 -10.02
C VAL A 262 3.07 10.48 -8.85
N VAL A 263 1.80 10.89 -8.91
CA VAL A 263 1.19 11.68 -7.83
C VAL A 263 1.11 10.88 -6.53
N THR A 264 0.82 9.59 -6.59
CA THR A 264 0.76 8.70 -5.41
C THR A 264 2.13 8.64 -4.71
N PHE A 265 3.21 8.41 -5.45
CA PHE A 265 4.57 8.36 -4.89
C PHE A 265 5.05 9.73 -4.42
N LEU A 266 4.68 10.82 -5.11
CA LEU A 266 4.96 12.18 -4.67
C LEU A 266 4.28 12.50 -3.33
N LEU A 267 2.98 12.19 -3.21
CA LEU A 267 2.24 12.37 -1.96
C LEU A 267 2.81 11.51 -0.83
N SER A 268 3.23 10.28 -1.11
CA SER A 268 3.93 9.43 -0.14
C SER A 268 5.28 10.01 0.28
N GLY A 269 6.04 10.60 -0.64
CA GLY A 269 7.32 11.26 -0.33
C GLY A 269 7.15 12.51 0.53
N LEU A 270 6.16 13.36 0.19
CA LEU A 270 5.80 14.55 0.98
C LEU A 270 5.34 14.16 2.38
N TYR A 271 4.58 13.07 2.46
CA TYR A 271 4.12 12.51 3.72
C TYR A 271 5.31 12.07 4.59
N HIS A 272 6.25 11.29 4.06
CA HIS A 272 7.45 10.90 4.81
C HIS A 272 8.34 12.09 5.19
N ALA A 273 8.43 13.13 4.35
CA ALA A 273 9.16 14.36 4.70
C ALA A 273 8.50 15.07 5.90
N ALA A 274 7.17 15.20 5.90
CA ALA A 274 6.42 15.85 6.99
C ALA A 274 6.47 15.10 8.33
N LEU A 275 6.86 13.82 8.33
CA LEU A 275 6.99 12.99 9.53
C LEU A 275 8.28 13.19 10.32
N THR A 276 9.19 14.02 9.80
CA THR A 276 10.52 14.21 10.37
C THR A 276 10.73 15.66 10.84
N PRO A 277 9.95 16.14 11.83
CA PRO A 277 9.95 17.57 12.18
C PRO A 277 11.27 18.05 12.80
N ASN A 278 12.04 17.13 13.40
CA ASN A 278 13.36 17.43 13.97
C ASN A 278 14.49 17.38 12.92
N ILE A 279 14.16 17.09 11.66
CA ILE A 279 15.08 17.10 10.54
C ILE A 279 14.81 18.37 9.74
N PRO A 280 15.85 19.15 9.37
CA PRO A 280 15.69 20.32 8.50
C PRO A 280 14.95 19.95 7.22
N TRP A 281 13.99 20.79 6.80
CA TRP A 281 13.11 20.49 5.66
C TRP A 281 13.87 20.08 4.39
N GLN A 282 15.00 20.73 4.11
CA GLN A 282 15.85 20.42 2.97
C GLN A 282 16.33 18.97 3.01
N CYS A 283 16.68 18.45 4.18
CA CYS A 283 17.09 17.06 4.36
C CYS A 283 15.89 16.10 4.31
N SER A 284 14.74 16.49 4.89
CA SER A 284 13.51 15.69 4.83
C SER A 284 13.00 15.49 3.40
N THR A 285 13.22 16.44 2.48
CA THR A 285 12.82 16.30 1.06
C THR A 285 13.54 15.17 0.32
N LEU A 286 14.63 14.62 0.87
CA LEU A 286 15.28 13.43 0.31
C LEU A 286 14.35 12.21 0.29
N GLN A 287 13.33 12.18 1.14
CA GLN A 287 12.24 11.20 1.11
C GLN A 287 11.46 11.23 -0.21
N ILE A 288 11.23 12.44 -0.78
CA ILE A 288 10.56 12.60 -2.07
C ILE A 288 11.41 11.96 -3.16
N ASN A 289 12.72 12.24 -3.16
CA ASN A 289 13.65 11.65 -4.11
C ASN A 289 13.70 10.12 -3.99
N HIS A 290 13.65 9.59 -2.77
CA HIS A 290 13.58 8.15 -2.53
C HIS A 290 12.32 7.53 -3.16
N GLN A 291 11.13 8.07 -2.89
CA GLN A 291 9.88 7.55 -3.44
C GLN A 291 9.82 7.67 -4.98
N MET A 292 10.36 8.74 -5.55
CA MET A 292 10.44 8.91 -7.01
C MET A 292 11.41 7.91 -7.66
N LYS A 293 12.52 7.55 -6.99
CA LYS A 293 13.42 6.48 -7.45
C LYS A 293 12.74 5.12 -7.44
N VAL A 294 11.98 4.80 -6.39
CA VAL A 294 11.16 3.58 -6.34
C VAL A 294 10.24 3.50 -7.56
N LEU A 295 9.50 4.57 -7.86
CA LEU A 295 8.63 4.63 -9.03
C LEU A 295 9.42 4.46 -10.34
N GLY A 296 10.58 5.12 -10.46
CA GLY A 296 11.45 5.00 -11.63
C GLY A 296 11.87 3.55 -11.89
N ILE A 297 12.20 2.80 -10.83
CA ILE A 297 12.54 1.38 -10.93
C ILE A 297 11.32 0.54 -11.33
N ILE A 298 10.14 0.82 -10.79
CA ILE A 298 8.90 0.13 -11.19
C ILE A 298 8.61 0.34 -12.69
N VAL A 299 8.77 1.58 -13.19
CA VAL A 299 8.60 1.90 -14.61
C VAL A 299 9.65 1.17 -15.46
N LEU A 300 10.90 1.11 -14.99
CA LEU A 300 11.96 0.37 -15.67
C LEU A 300 11.64 -1.14 -15.73
N GLU A 301 11.19 -1.74 -14.64
CA GLU A 301 10.75 -3.13 -14.58
C GLU A 301 9.63 -3.40 -15.61
N ASP A 302 8.67 -2.49 -15.73
CA ASP A 302 7.58 -2.60 -16.71
C ASP A 302 8.06 -2.51 -18.15
N ILE A 303 8.99 -1.60 -18.44
CA ILE A 303 9.58 -1.45 -19.77
C ILE A 303 10.33 -2.73 -20.12
N VAL A 304 11.18 -3.24 -19.23
CA VAL A 304 11.92 -4.49 -19.43
C VAL A 304 10.96 -5.66 -19.65
N ALA A 305 9.94 -5.81 -18.80
CA ALA A 305 8.96 -6.87 -18.92
C ALA A 305 8.15 -6.79 -20.23
N THR A 306 7.81 -5.57 -20.68
CA THR A 306 7.08 -5.35 -21.94
C THR A 306 7.96 -5.62 -23.15
N SER A 307 9.20 -5.13 -23.14
CA SER A 307 10.18 -5.36 -24.20
C SER A 307 10.51 -6.83 -24.35
N TRP A 308 10.73 -7.54 -23.24
CA TRP A 308 10.97 -8.98 -23.24
C TRP A 308 9.81 -9.77 -23.86
N LYS A 309 8.57 -9.45 -23.50
CA LYS A 309 7.37 -10.07 -24.11
C LYS A 309 7.29 -9.81 -25.61
N LYS A 310 7.61 -8.61 -26.07
CA LYS A 310 7.65 -8.28 -27.50
C LYS A 310 8.75 -9.09 -28.22
N LEU A 311 9.96 -9.14 -27.68
CA LEU A 311 11.08 -9.88 -28.29
C LEU A 311 10.80 -11.39 -28.37
N THR A 312 10.30 -11.98 -27.29
CA THR A 312 10.00 -13.42 -27.22
C THR A 312 8.77 -13.83 -28.04
N SER A 313 7.77 -12.96 -28.17
CA SER A 313 6.63 -13.21 -29.07
C SER A 313 7.02 -13.16 -30.56
N HIS A 314 8.04 -12.38 -30.93
CA HIS A 314 8.59 -12.38 -32.29
C HIS A 314 9.51 -13.58 -32.56
N ALA A 315 10.16 -14.12 -31.53
CA ALA A 315 11.03 -15.29 -31.62
C ALA A 315 10.26 -16.63 -31.74
N SER A 316 8.93 -16.64 -31.58
CA SER A 316 8.08 -17.82 -31.81
C SER A 316 7.13 -17.61 -33.00
N PRO A 317 7.63 -17.59 -34.25
CA PRO A 317 6.75 -17.66 -35.39
C PRO A 317 6.28 -19.12 -35.56
N ASN A 318 4.99 -19.34 -35.29
CA ASN A 318 4.16 -20.30 -36.03
C ASN A 318 4.38 -21.81 -35.77
N LYS A 319 4.09 -22.31 -34.56
CA LYS A 319 3.80 -23.76 -34.35
C LYS A 319 2.31 -24.10 -34.21
N ASP A 320 1.44 -23.12 -33.97
CA ASP A 320 0.02 -23.39 -33.67
C ASP A 320 -0.92 -23.36 -34.90
N LYS A 321 -0.44 -23.00 -36.10
CA LYS A 321 -1.29 -23.04 -37.31
C LYS A 321 -1.43 -24.42 -37.96
N HIS A 322 -0.63 -25.41 -37.56
CA HIS A 322 -0.71 -26.77 -38.10
C HIS A 322 -1.63 -27.71 -37.30
N PHE A 323 -2.05 -27.35 -36.08
CA PHE A 323 -2.90 -28.22 -35.27
C PHE A 323 -4.40 -27.97 -35.49
N LEU A 324 -4.80 -26.77 -35.94
CA LEU A 324 -6.22 -26.42 -36.13
C LEU A 324 -6.81 -26.76 -37.52
N ARG A 325 -6.03 -27.40 -38.41
CA ARG A 325 -6.50 -27.79 -39.76
C ARG A 325 -6.83 -29.28 -39.92
N ARG A 326 -6.63 -30.09 -38.87
CA ARG A 326 -6.91 -31.55 -38.92
C ARG A 326 -8.20 -31.99 -38.22
N ASP A 327 -8.78 -31.16 -37.34
CA ASP A 327 -9.97 -31.54 -36.56
C ASP A 327 -11.30 -31.04 -37.15
N MET A 328 -11.33 -30.49 -38.37
CA MET A 328 -12.56 -30.03 -39.04
C MET A 328 -13.03 -30.90 -40.21
N SER A 329 -12.50 -32.12 -40.40
CA SER A 329 -13.01 -33.04 -41.43
C SER A 329 -14.00 -34.09 -40.93
N ASP A 330 -14.11 -34.32 -39.62
CA ASP A 330 -14.81 -35.51 -39.11
C ASP A 330 -15.96 -35.11 -38.19
N THR A 331 -16.98 -34.43 -38.74
CA THR A 331 -18.34 -34.41 -38.15
C THR A 331 -19.37 -33.90 -39.17
N GLN A 332 -19.61 -34.67 -40.23
CA GLN A 332 -20.85 -34.60 -41.01
C GLN A 332 -21.41 -36.00 -41.18
N THR A 333 -22.48 -36.29 -40.44
CA THR A 333 -23.52 -37.36 -40.52
C THR A 333 -24.01 -37.52 -39.08
N SER A 334 -25.25 -37.30 -38.66
CA SER A 334 -26.56 -37.66 -39.21
C SER A 334 -27.67 -36.98 -38.37
N GLY A 335 -28.86 -36.77 -38.96
CA GLY A 335 -30.13 -36.73 -38.19
C GLY A 335 -30.92 -35.42 -38.19
N LEU A 336 -31.87 -35.30 -39.14
CA LEU A 336 -33.02 -34.37 -39.16
C LEU A 336 -33.97 -34.63 -37.94
N ILE A 337 -34.86 -33.76 -37.42
CA ILE A 337 -36.06 -33.14 -38.02
C ILE A 337 -36.68 -32.08 -37.06
N SER A 338 -37.13 -30.96 -37.66
CA SER A 338 -38.26 -30.01 -37.37
C SER A 338 -38.36 -29.16 -36.09
N GLY A 339 -38.73 -27.89 -36.29
CA GLY A 339 -39.52 -27.09 -35.34
C GLY A 339 -39.27 -25.58 -35.46
N SER A 340 -40.12 -24.88 -36.20
CA SER A 340 -40.09 -23.45 -36.51
C SER A 340 -40.38 -22.52 -35.33
N ASP A 341 -40.00 -21.25 -35.53
CA ASP A 341 -40.44 -20.02 -34.82
C ASP A 341 -39.89 -19.69 -33.42
N THR A 342 -38.98 -18.70 -33.38
CA THR A 342 -39.26 -17.35 -32.84
C THR A 342 -37.94 -16.55 -32.71
N SER A 343 -37.56 -15.80 -33.75
CA SER A 343 -36.43 -14.85 -33.67
C SER A 343 -36.77 -13.58 -32.85
N HIS A 344 -38.06 -13.31 -32.64
CA HIS A 344 -38.54 -12.14 -31.89
C HIS A 344 -38.52 -12.28 -30.35
N SER A 345 -38.48 -13.51 -29.81
CA SER A 345 -38.43 -13.74 -28.34
C SER A 345 -37.02 -13.52 -27.78
N ARG A 346 -35.99 -13.85 -28.55
CA ARG A 346 -34.58 -13.68 -28.15
C ARG A 346 -34.10 -12.23 -28.19
N ILE A 347 -34.71 -11.39 -29.01
CA ILE A 347 -34.39 -9.95 -29.10
C ILE A 347 -35.04 -9.19 -27.94
N ARG A 348 -36.30 -9.49 -27.57
CA ARG A 348 -36.94 -8.88 -26.39
C ARG A 348 -36.25 -9.24 -25.07
N GLN A 349 -35.86 -10.51 -24.88
CA GLN A 349 -35.09 -10.91 -23.68
C GLN A 349 -33.70 -10.24 -23.60
N ARG A 350 -33.09 -9.88 -24.74
CA ARG A 350 -31.81 -9.15 -24.76
C ARG A 350 -31.98 -7.67 -24.43
N ILE A 351 -33.08 -7.06 -24.84
CA ILE A 351 -33.39 -5.65 -24.56
C ILE A 351 -33.79 -5.46 -23.10
N GLU A 352 -34.66 -6.31 -22.54
CA GLU A 352 -35.03 -6.24 -21.12
C GLU A 352 -33.84 -6.54 -20.19
N LYS A 353 -32.98 -7.49 -20.56
CA LYS A 353 -31.75 -7.78 -19.81
C LYS A 353 -30.77 -6.59 -19.84
N ASN A 354 -30.69 -5.86 -20.96
CA ASN A 354 -29.83 -4.68 -21.07
C ASN A 354 -30.41 -3.48 -20.30
N GLU A 355 -31.72 -3.24 -20.33
CA GLU A 355 -32.36 -2.20 -19.51
C GLU A 355 -32.24 -2.48 -18.00
N THR A 356 -32.30 -3.75 -17.59
CA THR A 356 -32.12 -4.15 -16.19
C THR A 356 -30.66 -3.95 -15.75
N ILE A 357 -29.69 -4.21 -16.63
CA ILE A 357 -28.26 -3.95 -16.40
C ILE A 357 -27.97 -2.45 -16.32
N ASP A 358 -28.63 -1.63 -17.14
CA ASP A 358 -28.42 -0.18 -17.16
C ASP A 358 -29.11 0.51 -15.97
N LYS A 359 -30.27 0.01 -15.51
CA LYS A 359 -30.89 0.43 -14.23
C LYS A 359 -30.08 -0.01 -13.01
N ALA A 360 -29.46 -1.20 -13.04
CA ALA A 360 -28.56 -1.65 -11.96
C ALA A 360 -27.25 -0.83 -11.89
N LYS A 361 -26.75 -0.31 -13.02
CA LYS A 361 -25.61 0.62 -13.07
C LYS A 361 -25.96 2.04 -12.63
N ALA A 362 -27.22 2.48 -12.78
CA ALA A 362 -27.68 3.79 -12.36
C ALA A 362 -27.92 3.90 -10.82
N LEU A 363 -28.07 2.75 -10.13
CA LEU A 363 -28.29 2.67 -8.68
C LEU A 363 -27.05 2.26 -7.88
N ALA A 364 -25.93 1.94 -8.54
CA ALA A 364 -24.68 1.63 -7.87
C ALA A 364 -23.96 2.94 -7.49
N PRO A 365 -23.56 3.15 -6.22
CA PRO A 365 -22.69 4.27 -5.85
C PRO A 365 -21.42 4.18 -6.68
N ALA A 366 -20.94 5.32 -7.18
CA ALA A 366 -19.81 5.42 -8.09
C ALA A 366 -18.57 4.68 -7.54
N ASP A 367 -18.41 3.42 -7.95
CA ASP A 367 -17.32 2.56 -7.53
C ASP A 367 -15.98 3.14 -8.02
N PHE A 368 -15.27 3.80 -7.10
CA PHE A 368 -13.86 4.17 -7.22
C PHE A 368 -12.95 2.94 -7.03
N ALA A 369 -13.24 1.87 -7.74
CA ALA A 369 -12.38 0.72 -7.92
C ALA A 369 -12.02 0.67 -9.40
N GLY A 370 -10.81 1.15 -9.74
CA GLY A 370 -10.22 0.85 -11.04
C GLY A 370 -10.11 -0.66 -11.17
N ASP A 371 -11.01 -1.25 -11.93
CA ASP A 371 -10.97 -2.65 -12.33
C ASP A 371 -9.71 -2.88 -13.16
N ASN A 372 -8.63 -3.24 -12.47
CA ASN A 372 -7.35 -3.65 -13.02
C ASN A 372 -7.31 -5.17 -13.27
N THR A 373 -8.43 -5.77 -13.69
CA THR A 373 -8.42 -7.17 -14.14
C THR A 373 -7.86 -7.29 -15.56
N PHE A 374 -6.55 -7.07 -15.71
CA PHE A 374 -5.83 -7.70 -16.82
C PHE A 374 -5.75 -9.19 -16.47
N LYS A 375 -6.63 -10.01 -17.07
CA LYS A 375 -6.52 -11.47 -17.03
C LYS A 375 -5.15 -11.86 -17.58
N GLN A 376 -4.17 -12.04 -16.69
CA GLN A 376 -2.90 -12.65 -17.01
C GLN A 376 -3.20 -14.14 -17.29
N LYS A 377 -3.47 -14.49 -18.55
CA LYS A 377 -3.50 -15.88 -18.98
C LYS A 377 -2.10 -16.46 -18.73
N SER A 378 -1.99 -17.22 -17.63
CA SER A 378 -0.77 -17.90 -17.23
C SER A 378 -0.66 -19.22 -17.99
N TYR A 379 0.15 -19.22 -19.05
CA TYR A 379 0.67 -20.45 -19.66
C TYR A 379 2.18 -20.50 -19.45
N HIS A 380 2.61 -20.73 -18.20
CA HIS A 380 4.00 -21.14 -17.91
C HIS A 380 3.95 -22.30 -16.93
N SER A 381 4.73 -23.35 -17.22
CA SER A 381 4.81 -24.55 -16.39
C SER A 381 5.31 -24.17 -14.98
N LYS A 382 4.90 -24.93 -13.94
CA LYS A 382 5.34 -24.67 -12.56
C LYS A 382 6.88 -24.66 -12.40
N ARG A 383 7.63 -25.29 -13.32
CA ARG A 383 9.10 -25.32 -13.31
C ARG A 383 9.73 -24.01 -13.82
N ASP A 384 9.17 -23.40 -14.86
CA ASP A 384 9.68 -22.12 -15.39
C ASP A 384 9.44 -20.96 -14.41
N LEU A 385 8.38 -21.05 -13.59
CA LEU A 385 8.06 -20.04 -12.59
C LEU A 385 9.07 -19.96 -11.44
N ILE A 386 9.82 -21.03 -11.14
CA ILE A 386 10.75 -21.09 -10.00
C ILE A 386 12.13 -20.55 -10.38
N VAL A 387 12.59 -20.82 -11.61
CA VAL A 387 13.92 -20.41 -12.10
C VAL A 387 14.05 -18.89 -12.20
N TRP A 388 12.97 -18.18 -12.55
CA TRP A 388 12.97 -16.71 -12.66
C TRP A 388 12.69 -15.96 -11.35
N ARG A 389 12.11 -16.62 -10.34
CA ARG A 389 11.77 -15.96 -9.07
C ARG A 389 12.97 -15.79 -8.15
N MET A 390 13.89 -16.75 -8.12
CA MET A 390 15.12 -16.69 -7.32
C MET A 390 15.97 -15.43 -7.62
N PRO A 391 16.33 -15.14 -8.89
CA PRO A 391 17.00 -13.89 -9.24
C PRO A 391 16.17 -12.65 -8.87
N GLY A 392 14.84 -12.73 -8.99
CA GLY A 392 13.94 -11.63 -8.65
C GLY A 392 13.91 -11.25 -7.17
N TYR A 393 14.01 -12.23 -6.26
CA TYR A 393 14.12 -11.94 -4.82
C TYR A 393 15.43 -11.25 -4.48
N ILE A 394 16.54 -11.73 -5.05
CA ILE A 394 17.86 -11.12 -4.87
C ILE A 394 17.83 -9.67 -5.40
N TRP A 395 17.29 -9.46 -6.61
CA TRP A 395 17.10 -8.14 -7.19
C TRP A 395 16.32 -7.21 -6.24
N THR A 396 15.16 -7.67 -5.75
CA THR A 396 14.31 -6.88 -4.85
C THR A 396 15.03 -6.53 -3.56
N ALA A 397 15.70 -7.51 -2.94
CA ALA A 397 16.46 -7.28 -1.71
C ALA A 397 17.61 -6.28 -1.92
N CYS A 398 18.43 -6.47 -2.96
CA CYS A 398 19.55 -5.57 -3.26
C CYS A 398 19.09 -4.14 -3.54
N VAL A 399 18.03 -3.97 -4.34
CA VAL A 399 17.48 -2.64 -4.66
C VAL A 399 16.90 -1.97 -3.42
N MET A 400 16.15 -2.69 -2.59
CA MET A 400 15.57 -2.11 -1.38
C MET A 400 16.66 -1.75 -0.37
N ILE A 401 17.68 -2.60 -0.17
CA ILE A 401 18.84 -2.28 0.66
C ILE A 401 19.57 -1.03 0.14
N TRP A 402 19.81 -0.96 -1.17
CA TRP A 402 20.48 0.18 -1.79
C TRP A 402 19.68 1.48 -1.60
N LEU A 403 18.38 1.47 -1.89
CA LEU A 403 17.52 2.65 -1.76
C LEU A 403 17.44 3.15 -0.32
N ASN A 404 17.17 2.25 0.63
CA ASN A 404 17.01 2.61 2.04
C ASN A 404 18.34 3.08 2.66
N SER A 405 19.44 2.35 2.41
CA SER A 405 20.76 2.79 2.90
C SER A 405 21.18 4.13 2.31
N THR A 406 20.91 4.38 1.03
CA THR A 406 21.21 5.67 0.40
C THR A 406 20.40 6.80 1.02
N LEU A 407 19.12 6.57 1.31
CA LEU A 407 18.26 7.55 1.98
C LEU A 407 18.78 7.88 3.39
N VAL A 408 19.08 6.86 4.20
CA VAL A 408 19.57 7.03 5.58
C VAL A 408 20.88 7.82 5.58
N LEU A 409 21.87 7.36 4.81
CA LEU A 409 23.19 7.98 4.77
C LEU A 409 23.14 9.42 4.24
N ALA A 410 22.36 9.67 3.18
CA ALA A 410 22.21 11.02 2.63
C ALA A 410 21.48 11.97 3.60
N THR A 411 20.47 11.47 4.32
CA THR A 411 19.73 12.26 5.31
C THR A 411 20.63 12.63 6.48
N ASN A 412 21.36 11.66 7.05
CA ASN A 412 22.26 11.91 8.16
C ASN A 412 23.38 12.89 7.77
N LYS A 413 24.00 12.71 6.60
CA LYS A 413 24.99 13.65 6.08
C LYS A 413 24.43 15.06 5.94
N CYS A 414 23.24 15.20 5.34
CA CYS A 414 22.58 16.50 5.17
C CYS A 414 22.29 17.18 6.51
N VAL A 415 21.80 16.43 7.51
CA VAL A 415 21.51 16.98 8.85
C VAL A 415 22.76 17.55 9.50
N VAL A 416 23.88 16.84 9.40
CA VAL A 416 25.14 17.27 10.01
C VAL A 416 25.74 18.45 9.24
N ASP A 417 25.77 18.39 7.91
CA ASP A 417 26.23 19.50 7.08
C ASP A 417 25.41 20.77 7.38
N HIS A 418 24.10 20.61 7.57
CA HIS A 418 23.22 21.71 7.99
C HIS A 418 23.61 22.25 9.37
N ALA A 419 23.75 21.40 10.38
CA ALA A 419 24.12 21.80 11.75
C ALA A 419 25.48 22.52 11.80
N LEU A 420 26.48 22.03 11.06
CA LEU A 420 27.79 22.66 10.93
C LEU A 420 27.69 24.05 10.27
N SER A 421 26.85 24.19 9.24
CA SER A 421 26.65 25.45 8.51
C SER A 421 25.87 26.50 9.31
N SER A 422 24.93 26.06 10.15
CA SER A 422 24.03 26.95 10.90
C SER A 422 24.61 27.38 12.25
N ARG A 423 25.78 26.87 12.66
CA ARG A 423 26.37 27.04 14.01
C ARG A 423 25.43 26.67 15.16
N THR A 424 24.36 25.93 14.88
CA THR A 424 23.46 25.36 15.88
C THR A 424 23.91 23.94 16.14
N TYR A 425 24.59 23.73 17.26
CA TYR A 425 24.98 22.40 17.72
C TYR A 425 23.75 21.71 18.31
N THR A 426 23.06 20.91 17.51
CA THR A 426 22.12 19.90 18.01
C THR A 426 22.78 18.54 17.87
N TYR A 427 23.15 17.93 19.00
CA TYR A 427 23.53 16.52 19.04
C TYR A 427 22.29 15.68 19.38
N PHE A 428 22.21 14.47 18.81
CA PHE A 428 21.15 13.50 19.11
C PHE A 428 21.63 12.60 20.24
N ASP A 429 20.96 12.63 21.39
CA ASP A 429 21.26 11.69 22.47
C ASP A 429 20.84 10.25 22.09
N GLU A 430 21.19 9.28 22.94
CA GLU A 430 20.87 7.85 22.80
C GLU A 430 19.37 7.54 22.65
N ASN A 431 18.50 8.54 22.87
CA ASN A 431 17.04 8.44 22.74
C ASN A 431 16.50 9.15 21.47
N GLY A 432 17.38 9.72 20.64
CA GLY A 432 17.01 10.38 19.38
C GLY A 432 16.38 11.77 19.56
N PHE A 433 16.56 12.40 20.72
CA PHE A 433 16.14 13.80 20.92
C PHE A 433 17.28 14.75 20.53
N ALA A 434 16.96 15.75 19.70
CA ALA A 434 17.84 16.87 19.45
C ALA A 434 17.85 17.77 20.69
N GLN A 435 18.99 17.89 21.38
CA GLN A 435 19.18 18.93 22.39
C GLN A 435 19.96 20.10 21.80
N SER A 436 19.42 21.31 21.91
CA SER A 436 20.10 22.55 21.55
C SER A 436 21.06 23.00 22.66
N ILE A 437 22.24 23.49 22.29
CA ILE A 437 23.00 24.44 23.13
C ILE A 437 22.42 25.84 22.93
#